data_AF-A0A0K2RTU3-F1
#
_entry.id   AF-A0A0K2RTU3-F1
#
_cell.length_a   1.000
_cell.length_b   1.000
_cell.length_c   1.000
_cell.angle_alpha   90.00
_cell.angle_beta   90.00
_cell.angle_gamma   90.00
#
_symmetry.space_group_name_H-M   'P 1'
#
loop_
_entity.id
_entity.type
_entity.pdbx_description
1 polymer ?
#
loop_
_entity_poly.entity_id
_entity_poly.type
_entity_poly.pdbx_seq_one_letter_code
_entity_poly.pdbx_strand_id
1 'polypeptide(L)'
;MSLGIVFLSEVFGTGMLTLLGCGVVANVALKGTKGNSGGFLMVNFGWGIAVFAGVYVAAMSGAHLNPAVTLGLLVDGKAEFAPGVAVSAASTFTYFGGELLGAFLGAVFAWLAHKQHFDAEPLAASKLAVFSTGPAIRSYPWNLVTEIIATFVLVFVILTFGGTPSGLGPLAVALLVVGIGASLGGPTGYAINPPVTSVRVSPTHFCRSRARAPATGPTPGFRLSARSWVEPSPDSSPTPYRSWPLSPSSKPLSTYTASTPKQADKDVKMSQYVIAIDQGTTSSRAIVFDHSGNIVSTGQMEHEQIFPQAGWVEHNPVEIWDNVREVVGSALSKANLTRHDIAAVGITNQRETAVVWDKNTGEPIYNAIVWQDTRTQSIVDELAQDGGPERFKQKVGLPLATYFSGTKIKWILDNVEGARPRPKPGTSSSGTPTAGSCGT
;
A
#
# COMPACT_ATOMS: atom_id res chain seq x y z
N MET A 1 39.30 14.06 -16.69
CA MET A 1 39.31 12.66 -16.20
C MET A 1 39.38 11.71 -17.40
N SER A 2 39.93 10.48 -17.29
CA SER A 2 39.95 9.56 -18.43
C SER A 2 38.59 8.89 -18.65
N LEU A 3 38.24 8.58 -19.91
CA LEU A 3 37.00 7.85 -20.22
C LEU A 3 36.95 6.45 -19.60
N GLY A 4 38.11 5.82 -19.35
CA GLY A 4 38.16 4.53 -18.64
C GLY A 4 37.69 4.62 -17.19
N ILE A 5 38.02 5.71 -16.48
CA ILE A 5 37.53 5.95 -15.12
C ILE A 5 36.03 6.23 -15.13
N VAL A 6 35.55 7.03 -16.08
CA VAL A 6 34.11 7.31 -16.27
C VAL A 6 33.34 6.02 -16.51
N PHE A 7 33.83 5.18 -17.43
CA PHE A 7 33.24 3.89 -17.75
C PHE A 7 33.11 3.02 -16.49
N LEU A 8 34.20 2.83 -15.75
CA LEU A 8 34.18 2.01 -14.53
C LEU A 8 33.26 2.59 -13.46
N SER A 9 33.27 3.91 -13.28
CA SER A 9 32.37 4.62 -12.36
C SER A 9 30.90 4.32 -12.67
N GLU A 10 30.50 4.43 -13.93
CA GLU A 10 29.13 4.11 -14.39
C GLU A 10 28.80 2.61 -14.29
N VAL A 11 29.76 1.72 -14.56
CA VAL A 11 29.60 0.27 -14.34
C VAL A 11 29.32 -0.03 -12.87
N PHE A 12 30.12 0.49 -11.95
CA PHE A 12 29.97 0.22 -10.53
C PHE A 12 28.72 0.85 -9.94
N GLY A 13 28.41 2.10 -10.30
CA GLY A 13 27.19 2.75 -9.82
C GLY A 13 25.93 2.10 -10.37
N THR A 14 25.90 1.75 -11.66
CA THR A 14 24.75 1.07 -12.27
C THR A 14 24.65 -0.38 -11.81
N GLY A 15 25.78 -1.03 -11.55
CA GLY A 15 25.81 -2.33 -10.90
C GLY A 15 25.22 -2.28 -9.48
N MET A 16 25.58 -1.28 -8.69
CA MET A 16 25.08 -1.11 -7.32
C MET A 16 23.57 -0.84 -7.29
N LEU A 17 23.10 0.11 -8.11
CA LEU A 17 21.67 0.44 -8.15
C LEU A 17 20.83 -0.73 -8.64
N THR A 18 21.31 -1.49 -9.64
CA THR A 18 20.57 -2.66 -10.14
C THR A 18 20.63 -3.83 -9.14
N LEU A 19 21.77 -4.07 -8.49
CA LEU A 19 21.88 -5.10 -7.46
C LEU A 19 20.88 -4.87 -6.32
N LEU A 20 20.84 -3.66 -5.78
CA LEU A 20 19.96 -3.32 -4.66
C LEU A 20 18.50 -3.19 -5.10
N GLY A 21 18.24 -2.59 -6.25
CA GLY A 21 16.90 -2.42 -6.82
C GLY A 21 16.25 -3.75 -7.18
N CYS A 22 16.93 -4.60 -7.97
CA CYS A 22 16.46 -5.96 -8.23
C CYS A 22 16.44 -6.79 -6.94
N GLY A 23 17.38 -6.57 -6.01
CA GLY A 23 17.41 -7.24 -4.71
C GLY A 23 16.15 -6.99 -3.88
N VAL A 24 15.65 -5.76 -3.80
CA VAL A 24 14.40 -5.47 -3.08
C VAL A 24 13.20 -6.12 -3.77
N VAL A 25 13.16 -6.12 -5.11
CA VAL A 25 12.07 -6.80 -5.84
C VAL A 25 12.14 -8.30 -5.64
N ALA A 26 13.33 -8.92 -5.67
CA ALA A 26 13.52 -10.33 -5.37
C ALA A 26 13.04 -10.67 -3.95
N ASN A 27 13.41 -9.84 -2.98
CA ASN A 27 13.00 -10.00 -1.58
C ASN A 27 11.49 -9.80 -1.37
N VAL A 28 10.79 -9.08 -2.24
CA VAL A 28 9.31 -8.91 -2.15
C VAL A 28 8.57 -9.97 -2.96
N ALA A 29 9.07 -10.33 -4.15
CA ALA A 29 8.36 -11.13 -5.13
C ALA A 29 8.63 -12.64 -5.04
N LEU A 30 9.84 -13.06 -4.60
CA LEU A 30 10.20 -14.48 -4.60
C LEU A 30 9.76 -15.17 -3.31
N LYS A 31 9.20 -16.38 -3.47
CA LYS A 31 8.78 -17.25 -2.37
C LYS A 31 9.88 -17.49 -1.34
N GLY A 32 9.49 -17.43 -0.08
CA GLY A 32 10.33 -17.81 1.07
C GLY A 32 11.42 -16.79 1.43
N THR A 33 11.48 -15.65 0.74
CA THR A 33 12.29 -14.51 1.17
C THR A 33 11.67 -13.86 2.41
N LYS A 34 12.49 -13.19 3.24
CA LYS A 34 12.01 -12.57 4.48
C LYS A 34 11.13 -11.35 4.25
N GLY A 35 11.30 -10.65 3.12
CA GLY A 35 10.45 -9.53 2.72
C GLY A 35 9.27 -9.93 1.84
N ASN A 36 9.01 -11.23 1.67
CA ASN A 36 8.01 -11.70 0.72
C ASN A 36 6.65 -11.05 1.00
N SER A 37 5.98 -10.57 -0.05
CA SER A 37 4.72 -9.85 0.06
C SER A 37 4.80 -8.51 0.82
N GLY A 38 5.99 -7.91 0.96
CA GLY A 38 6.20 -6.58 1.57
C GLY A 38 5.58 -5.40 0.80
N GLY A 39 4.99 -5.65 -0.37
CA GLY A 39 4.19 -4.69 -1.12
C GLY A 39 4.98 -3.67 -1.94
N PHE A 40 4.26 -2.88 -2.73
CA PHE A 40 4.83 -1.95 -3.71
C PHE A 40 5.59 -0.79 -3.07
N LEU A 41 5.17 -0.33 -1.88
CA LEU A 41 5.84 0.77 -1.19
C LEU A 41 7.26 0.37 -0.71
N MET A 42 7.45 -0.87 -0.25
CA MET A 42 8.77 -1.39 0.11
C MET A 42 9.69 -1.41 -1.11
N VAL A 43 9.17 -1.79 -2.27
CA VAL A 43 9.90 -1.76 -3.55
C VAL A 43 10.30 -0.32 -3.90
N ASN A 44 9.38 0.65 -3.78
CA ASN A 44 9.67 2.06 -4.07
C ASN A 44 10.79 2.62 -3.17
N PHE A 45 10.73 2.37 -1.85
CA PHE A 45 11.78 2.78 -0.92
C PHE A 45 13.10 2.08 -1.21
N GLY A 46 13.09 0.77 -1.46
CA GLY A 46 14.31 0.03 -1.79
C GLY A 46 14.97 0.54 -3.07
N TRP A 47 14.19 0.86 -4.11
CA TRP A 47 14.72 1.48 -5.33
C TRP A 47 15.26 2.90 -5.10
N GLY A 48 14.61 3.72 -4.28
CA GLY A 48 15.14 5.02 -3.90
C GLY A 48 16.51 4.92 -3.22
N ILE A 49 16.66 4.00 -2.27
CA ILE A 49 17.93 3.74 -1.59
C ILE A 49 18.97 3.10 -2.52
N ALA A 50 18.54 2.27 -3.47
CA ALA A 50 19.42 1.72 -4.50
C ALA A 50 20.02 2.82 -5.39
N VAL A 51 19.20 3.79 -5.81
CA VAL A 51 19.66 4.97 -6.56
C VAL A 51 20.60 5.82 -5.72
N PHE A 52 20.26 6.07 -4.45
CA PHE A 52 21.15 6.77 -3.51
C PHE A 52 22.55 6.15 -3.49
N ALA A 53 22.63 4.84 -3.27
CA ALA A 53 23.90 4.11 -3.22
C ALA A 53 24.65 4.16 -4.55
N GLY A 54 23.94 3.96 -5.67
CA GLY A 54 24.52 4.05 -7.02
C GLY A 54 25.15 5.41 -7.30
N VAL A 55 24.46 6.50 -6.93
CA VAL A 55 24.96 7.87 -7.13
C VAL A 55 26.25 8.12 -6.34
N TYR A 56 26.33 7.64 -5.09
CA TYR A 56 27.58 7.74 -4.32
C TYR A 56 28.72 6.94 -4.93
N VAL A 57 28.44 5.72 -5.41
CA VAL A 57 29.44 4.85 -6.03
C VAL A 57 29.97 5.44 -7.35
N ALA A 58 29.11 6.10 -8.13
CA ALA A 58 29.48 6.71 -9.40
C ALA A 58 29.82 8.21 -9.32
N ALA A 59 30.10 8.75 -8.13
CA ALA A 59 30.33 10.18 -7.94
C ALA A 59 31.44 10.74 -8.86
N MET A 60 32.43 9.91 -9.24
CA MET A 60 33.54 10.32 -10.11
C MET A 60 33.09 10.67 -11.54
N SER A 61 32.09 9.98 -12.08
CA SER A 61 31.53 10.26 -13.41
C SER A 61 30.42 11.32 -13.39
N GLY A 62 30.12 11.93 -12.24
CA GLY A 62 28.91 12.74 -12.11
C GLY A 62 27.62 11.91 -12.03
N ALA A 63 27.74 10.58 -11.94
CA ALA A 63 26.67 9.63 -11.67
C ALA A 63 25.42 9.77 -12.57
N HIS A 64 25.59 9.54 -13.87
CA HIS A 64 24.44 9.57 -14.79
C HIS A 64 23.53 8.37 -14.58
N LEU A 65 24.11 7.16 -14.58
CA LEU A 65 23.48 5.88 -14.21
C LEU A 65 22.24 5.48 -15.04
N ASN A 66 21.94 6.26 -16.07
CA ASN A 66 20.68 6.23 -16.79
C ASN A 66 20.84 6.94 -18.15
N PRO A 67 20.65 6.23 -19.27
CA PRO A 67 20.71 6.83 -20.59
C PRO A 67 19.77 8.02 -20.80
N ALA A 68 18.61 8.05 -20.15
CA ALA A 68 17.68 9.17 -20.23
C ALA A 68 18.25 10.44 -19.56
N VAL A 69 19.00 10.27 -18.46
CA VAL A 69 19.73 11.37 -17.80
C VAL A 69 20.91 11.81 -18.65
N THR A 70 21.69 10.86 -19.17
CA THR A 70 22.80 11.15 -20.12
C THR A 70 22.31 11.93 -21.34
N LEU A 71 21.16 11.55 -21.92
CA LEU A 71 20.53 12.28 -23.02
C LEU A 71 19.97 13.65 -22.59
N GLY A 72 19.38 13.73 -21.39
CA GLY A 72 18.93 15.01 -20.83
C GLY A 72 20.07 16.02 -20.72
N LEU A 73 21.22 15.58 -20.18
CA LEU A 73 22.43 16.40 -20.04
C LEU A 73 23.07 16.76 -21.39
N LEU A 74 22.96 15.89 -22.40
CA LEU A 74 23.39 16.17 -23.76
C LEU A 74 22.60 17.37 -24.35
N VAL A 75 21.29 17.43 -24.08
CA VAL A 75 20.39 18.47 -24.61
C VAL A 75 20.42 19.75 -23.75
N ASP A 76 20.79 19.66 -22.47
CA ASP A 76 20.96 20.79 -21.54
C ASP A 76 22.06 21.79 -21.97
N GLY A 77 22.92 21.42 -22.93
CA GLY A 77 23.90 22.32 -23.54
C GLY A 77 25.17 22.54 -22.71
N LYS A 78 25.44 21.70 -21.71
CA LYS A 78 26.68 21.74 -20.93
C LYS A 78 27.89 21.33 -21.77
N ALA A 79 29.03 21.98 -21.53
CA ALA A 79 30.28 21.69 -22.23
C ALA A 79 30.94 20.37 -21.76
N GLU A 80 30.67 19.95 -20.52
CA GLU A 80 31.25 18.76 -19.90
C GLU A 80 30.18 17.95 -19.18
N PHE A 81 30.29 16.62 -19.21
CA PHE A 81 29.45 15.72 -18.40
C PHE A 81 29.93 15.62 -16.95
N ALA A 82 31.25 15.63 -16.76
CA ALA A 82 31.92 15.60 -15.46
C ALA A 82 33.23 16.40 -15.58
N PRO A 83 33.88 16.82 -14.48
CA PRO A 83 35.10 17.62 -14.52
C PRO A 83 36.18 17.05 -15.45
N GLY A 84 36.44 17.76 -16.55
CA GLY A 84 37.40 17.37 -17.58
C GLY A 84 36.96 16.17 -18.42
N VAL A 85 35.65 16.02 -18.67
CA VAL A 85 35.03 15.04 -19.58
C VAL A 85 34.11 15.81 -20.52
N ALA A 86 34.63 16.21 -21.68
CA ALA A 86 33.90 16.98 -22.67
C ALA A 86 32.71 16.18 -23.25
N VAL A 87 31.59 16.86 -23.48
CA VAL A 87 30.42 16.27 -24.14
C VAL A 87 30.77 15.96 -25.60
N SER A 88 30.77 14.67 -25.93
CA SER A 88 31.13 14.14 -27.25
C SER A 88 30.50 12.77 -27.48
N ALA A 89 30.36 12.35 -28.74
CA ALA A 89 29.85 11.01 -29.06
C ALA A 89 30.63 9.89 -28.32
N ALA A 90 31.96 10.00 -28.26
CA ALA A 90 32.79 9.03 -27.55
C ALA A 90 32.46 8.96 -26.05
N SER A 91 32.33 10.11 -25.38
CA SER A 91 31.94 10.14 -23.97
C SER A 91 30.52 9.61 -23.77
N THR A 92 29.54 9.98 -24.61
CA THR A 92 28.15 9.51 -24.50
C THR A 92 28.05 8.00 -24.62
N PHE A 93 28.71 7.40 -25.60
CA PHE A 93 28.75 5.93 -25.73
C PHE A 93 29.52 5.26 -24.61
N THR A 94 30.48 5.94 -23.97
CA THR A 94 31.16 5.45 -22.78
C THR A 94 30.19 5.33 -21.60
N TYR A 95 29.35 6.35 -21.36
CA TYR A 95 28.29 6.28 -20.34
C TYR A 95 27.32 5.14 -20.64
N PHE A 96 26.75 5.08 -21.85
CA PHE A 96 25.80 4.02 -22.23
C PHE A 96 26.39 2.61 -22.07
N GLY A 97 27.65 2.42 -22.46
CA GLY A 97 28.33 1.14 -22.30
C GLY A 97 28.52 0.76 -20.84
N GLY A 98 28.91 1.72 -20.00
CA GLY A 98 29.09 1.52 -18.56
C GLY A 98 27.77 1.20 -17.86
N GLU A 99 26.72 1.96 -18.14
CA GLU A 99 25.36 1.77 -17.62
C GLU A 99 24.80 0.38 -18.00
N LEU A 100 24.92 -0.02 -19.28
CA LEU A 100 24.41 -1.32 -19.74
C LEU A 100 25.16 -2.50 -19.10
N LEU A 101 26.50 -2.44 -19.06
CA LEU A 101 27.31 -3.48 -18.44
C LEU A 101 27.06 -3.55 -16.93
N GLY A 102 27.01 -2.39 -16.26
CA GLY A 102 26.70 -2.30 -14.84
C GLY A 102 25.34 -2.93 -14.52
N ALA A 103 24.29 -2.56 -15.26
CA ALA A 103 22.96 -3.13 -15.08
C ALA A 103 22.95 -4.66 -15.23
N PHE A 104 23.64 -5.17 -16.27
CA PHE A 104 23.77 -6.62 -16.47
C PHE A 104 24.44 -7.32 -15.29
N LEU A 105 25.60 -6.82 -14.85
CA LEU A 105 26.35 -7.40 -13.73
C LEU A 105 25.56 -7.32 -12.41
N GLY A 106 24.93 -6.18 -12.13
CA GLY A 106 24.08 -6.00 -10.95
C GLY A 106 22.94 -7.00 -10.89
N ALA A 107 22.27 -7.25 -12.02
CA ALA A 107 21.21 -8.25 -12.11
C ALA A 107 21.73 -9.68 -11.90
N VAL A 108 22.91 -10.02 -12.45
CA VAL A 108 23.55 -11.32 -12.21
C VAL A 108 23.84 -11.52 -10.72
N PHE A 109 24.38 -10.50 -10.04
CA PHE A 109 24.63 -10.60 -8.60
C PHE A 109 23.33 -10.66 -7.77
N ALA A 110 22.29 -9.93 -8.15
CA ALA A 110 20.98 -10.02 -7.50
C ALA A 110 20.39 -11.44 -7.64
N TRP A 111 20.52 -12.04 -8.82
CA TRP A 111 20.14 -13.42 -9.07
C TRP A 111 20.96 -14.41 -8.22
N LEU A 112 22.28 -14.27 -8.18
CA LEU A 112 23.16 -15.11 -7.38
C LEU A 112 22.78 -15.06 -5.90
N ALA A 113 22.55 -13.86 -5.36
CA ALA A 113 22.15 -13.66 -3.96
C ALA A 113 20.81 -14.32 -3.61
N HIS A 114 19.91 -14.46 -4.59
CA HIS A 114 18.57 -15.04 -4.40
C HIS A 114 18.40 -16.39 -5.10
N LYS A 115 19.49 -17.07 -5.48
CA LYS A 115 19.47 -18.23 -6.37
C LYS A 115 18.51 -19.32 -5.91
N GLN A 116 18.55 -19.66 -4.61
CA GLN A 116 17.69 -20.68 -4.04
C GLN A 116 16.20 -20.28 -4.06
N HIS A 117 15.90 -18.99 -3.85
CA HIS A 117 14.54 -18.47 -3.95
C HIS A 117 14.03 -18.46 -5.40
N PHE A 118 14.91 -18.15 -6.36
CA PHE A 118 14.61 -18.29 -7.78
C PHE A 118 14.31 -19.75 -8.18
N ASP A 119 15.01 -20.72 -7.61
CA ASP A 119 14.76 -22.13 -7.88
C ASP A 119 13.45 -22.60 -7.25
N ALA A 120 13.15 -22.13 -6.03
CA ALA A 120 11.94 -22.48 -5.28
C ALA A 120 10.66 -21.79 -5.78
N GLU A 121 10.78 -20.66 -6.47
CA GLU A 121 9.65 -19.89 -6.99
C GLU A 121 9.00 -20.63 -8.20
N PRO A 122 7.72 -21.04 -8.14
CA PRO A 122 7.08 -21.67 -9.28
C PRO A 122 6.63 -20.68 -10.37
N LEU A 123 6.36 -19.42 -10.03
CA LEU A 123 5.77 -18.46 -10.96
C LEU A 123 6.84 -17.76 -11.81
N ALA A 124 6.83 -18.01 -13.12
CA ALA A 124 7.73 -17.34 -14.07
C ALA A 124 7.55 -15.81 -14.08
N ALA A 125 6.32 -15.34 -13.85
CA ALA A 125 6.02 -13.91 -13.76
C ALA A 125 6.73 -13.25 -12.58
N SER A 126 6.74 -13.88 -11.39
CA SER A 126 7.45 -13.37 -10.21
C SER A 126 8.96 -13.31 -10.44
N LYS A 127 9.54 -14.31 -11.12
CA LYS A 127 10.97 -14.30 -11.48
C LYS A 127 11.30 -13.18 -12.45
N LEU A 128 10.44 -12.97 -13.46
CA LEU A 128 10.64 -11.94 -14.48
C LEU A 128 10.50 -10.53 -13.90
N ALA A 129 9.57 -10.33 -12.97
CA ALA A 129 9.32 -9.05 -12.30
C ALA A 129 10.55 -8.52 -11.55
N VAL A 130 11.46 -9.41 -11.11
CA VAL A 130 12.71 -9.00 -10.44
C VAL A 130 13.60 -8.14 -11.34
N PHE A 131 13.64 -8.44 -12.65
CA PHE A 131 14.61 -7.84 -13.57
C PHE A 131 13.98 -6.93 -14.61
N SER A 132 12.65 -6.93 -14.73
CA SER A 132 11.96 -6.13 -15.73
C SER A 132 10.59 -5.72 -15.22
N THR A 133 10.19 -4.52 -15.61
CA THR A 133 8.87 -4.00 -15.28
C THR A 133 7.82 -4.53 -16.26
N GLY A 134 6.57 -4.57 -15.80
CA GLY A 134 5.44 -5.06 -16.59
C GLY A 134 4.22 -4.18 -16.37
N PRO A 135 3.38 -3.97 -17.40
CA PRO A 135 2.20 -3.15 -17.26
C PRO A 135 1.14 -3.86 -16.41
N ALA A 136 0.53 -3.14 -15.47
CA ALA A 136 -0.62 -3.63 -14.72
C ALA A 136 -1.84 -3.84 -15.63
N ILE A 137 -2.03 -2.92 -16.59
CA ILE A 137 -3.00 -3.05 -17.70
C ILE A 137 -2.23 -2.85 -19.00
N ARG A 138 -2.29 -3.86 -19.89
CA ARG A 138 -1.55 -3.87 -21.14
C ARG A 138 -2.19 -2.92 -22.15
N SER A 139 -1.52 -1.80 -22.41
CA SER A 139 -1.88 -0.86 -23.47
C SER A 139 -0.64 -0.10 -23.91
N TYR A 140 -0.01 -0.52 -25.01
CA TYR A 140 1.26 0.06 -25.46
C TYR A 140 1.23 1.59 -25.56
N PRO A 141 0.18 2.23 -26.13
CA PRO A 141 0.15 3.69 -26.21
C PRO A 141 0.12 4.36 -24.82
N TRP A 142 -0.75 3.87 -23.92
CA TRP A 142 -0.89 4.47 -22.59
C TRP A 142 0.28 4.15 -21.65
N ASN A 143 0.86 2.96 -21.78
CA ASN A 143 2.07 2.58 -21.05
C ASN A 143 3.27 3.45 -21.52
N LEU A 144 3.38 3.73 -22.82
CA LEU A 144 4.39 4.66 -23.36
C LEU A 144 4.20 6.08 -22.80
N VAL A 145 2.96 6.59 -22.79
CA VAL A 145 2.65 7.91 -22.22
C VAL A 145 3.07 7.97 -20.74
N THR A 146 2.79 6.91 -19.97
CA THR A 146 3.18 6.85 -18.55
C THR A 146 4.70 6.94 -18.38
N GLU A 147 5.46 6.16 -19.15
CA GLU A 147 6.93 6.18 -19.08
C GLU A 147 7.52 7.51 -19.56
N ILE A 148 6.93 8.16 -20.57
CA ILE A 148 7.33 9.51 -21.00
C ILE A 148 7.15 10.50 -19.86
N ILE A 149 5.98 10.50 -19.20
CA ILE A 149 5.68 11.43 -18.10
C ILE A 149 6.62 11.18 -16.92
N ALA A 150 6.79 9.92 -16.50
CA ALA A 150 7.65 9.57 -15.37
C ALA A 150 9.13 9.91 -15.64
N THR A 151 9.62 9.60 -16.85
CA THR A 151 11.00 9.93 -17.25
C THR A 151 11.20 11.43 -17.39
N PHE A 152 10.21 12.16 -17.89
CA PHE A 152 10.25 13.63 -17.94
C PHE A 152 10.40 14.21 -16.54
N VAL A 153 9.57 13.77 -15.58
CA VAL A 153 9.66 14.21 -14.17
C VAL A 153 11.04 13.93 -13.60
N LEU A 154 11.59 12.72 -13.83
CA LEU A 154 12.93 12.35 -13.39
C LEU A 154 14.00 13.31 -13.94
N VAL A 155 14.08 13.44 -15.26
CA VAL A 155 15.13 14.22 -15.93
C VAL A 155 14.99 15.70 -15.62
N PHE A 156 13.77 16.25 -15.70
CA PHE A 156 13.50 17.67 -15.43
C PHE A 156 13.92 18.07 -14.01
N VAL A 157 13.54 17.27 -13.01
CA VAL A 157 13.87 17.58 -11.61
C VAL A 157 15.36 17.40 -11.34
N ILE A 158 16.02 16.36 -11.90
CA ILE A 158 17.47 16.17 -11.77
C ILE A 158 18.24 17.36 -12.37
N LEU A 159 17.86 17.83 -13.56
CA LEU A 159 18.51 19.00 -14.18
C LEU A 159 18.30 20.27 -13.35
N THR A 160 17.14 20.42 -12.71
CA THR A 160 16.86 21.55 -11.81
C THR A 160 17.68 21.49 -10.51
N PHE A 161 17.88 20.30 -9.94
CA PHE A 161 18.78 20.09 -8.79
C PHE A 161 20.23 20.39 -9.11
N GLY A 162 20.70 20.05 -10.31
CA GLY A 162 22.07 20.33 -10.74
C GLY A 162 22.44 21.82 -10.73
N GLY A 163 21.44 22.72 -10.81
CA GLY A 163 21.63 24.17 -10.73
C GLY A 163 21.39 24.79 -9.34
N THR A 164 20.92 24.02 -8.36
CA THR A 164 20.60 24.53 -7.02
C THR A 164 21.52 23.90 -5.96
N PRO A 165 22.35 24.70 -5.26
CA PRO A 165 23.26 24.18 -4.24
C PRO A 165 22.47 23.86 -2.95
N SER A 166 21.67 22.80 -2.98
CA SER A 166 21.03 22.27 -1.77
C SER A 166 21.83 21.08 -1.24
N GLY A 167 22.08 21.07 0.08
CA GLY A 167 22.90 20.06 0.77
C GLY A 167 22.32 18.65 0.82
N LEU A 168 21.22 18.36 0.12
CA LEU A 168 20.60 17.04 0.08
C LEU A 168 21.27 16.10 -0.93
N GLY A 169 21.86 16.63 -2.01
CA GLY A 169 22.66 15.87 -2.97
C GLY A 169 21.97 14.57 -3.44
N PRO A 170 22.65 13.40 -3.35
CA PRO A 170 22.06 12.11 -3.75
C PRO A 170 20.75 11.73 -3.06
N LEU A 171 20.47 12.27 -1.85
CA LEU A 171 19.23 12.01 -1.13
C LEU A 171 18.02 12.60 -1.83
N ALA A 172 18.16 13.77 -2.47
CA ALA A 172 17.07 14.40 -3.21
C ALA A 172 16.66 13.53 -4.41
N VAL A 173 17.64 12.95 -5.12
CA VAL A 173 17.41 12.03 -6.23
C VAL A 173 16.73 10.74 -5.75
N ALA A 174 17.17 10.21 -4.61
CA ALA A 174 16.56 9.04 -3.99
C ALA A 174 15.08 9.25 -3.67
N LEU A 175 14.75 10.36 -3.00
CA LEU A 175 13.38 10.70 -2.62
C LEU A 175 12.50 10.98 -3.86
N LEU A 176 13.07 11.57 -4.91
CA LEU A 176 12.38 11.74 -6.19
C LEU A 176 11.98 10.38 -6.77
N VAL A 177 12.88 9.39 -6.77
CA VAL A 177 12.60 8.04 -7.27
C VAL A 177 11.53 7.34 -6.43
N VAL A 178 11.58 7.46 -5.09
CA VAL A 178 10.49 6.96 -4.21
C VAL A 178 9.15 7.61 -4.57
N GLY A 179 9.15 8.92 -4.78
CA GLY A 179 7.96 9.69 -5.15
C GLY A 179 7.38 9.28 -6.50
N ILE A 180 8.22 9.13 -7.53
CA ILE A 180 7.82 8.65 -8.87
C ILE A 180 7.24 7.24 -8.75
N GLY A 181 7.91 6.33 -8.03
CA GLY A 181 7.40 4.97 -7.83
C GLY A 181 6.04 4.96 -7.12
N ALA A 182 5.87 5.76 -6.07
CA ALA A 182 4.62 5.81 -5.30
C ALA A 182 3.46 6.49 -6.05
N SER A 183 3.74 7.43 -6.96
CA SER A 183 2.71 8.23 -7.66
C SER A 183 2.44 7.77 -9.09
N LEU A 184 3.49 7.52 -9.87
CA LEU A 184 3.43 7.18 -11.29
C LEU A 184 3.78 5.72 -11.59
N GLY A 185 4.22 4.97 -10.59
CA GLY A 185 4.68 3.60 -10.76
C GLY A 185 3.59 2.54 -10.95
N GLY A 186 2.34 2.82 -10.57
CA GLY A 186 1.26 1.84 -10.62
C GLY A 186 0.99 1.22 -12.01
N PRO A 187 0.94 2.00 -13.11
CA PRO A 187 0.58 1.45 -14.42
C PRO A 187 1.66 0.56 -15.05
N THR A 188 2.95 0.86 -14.86
CA THR A 188 4.06 0.24 -15.60
C THR A 188 5.24 -0.22 -14.74
N GLY A 189 5.26 0.09 -13.45
CA GLY A 189 6.40 -0.19 -12.57
C GLY A 189 7.53 0.85 -12.67
N TYR A 190 7.24 2.07 -13.14
CA TYR A 190 8.17 3.21 -13.21
C TYR A 190 9.55 2.82 -13.79
N ALA A 191 9.55 2.32 -15.02
CA ALA A 191 10.74 1.76 -15.64
C ALA A 191 11.88 2.79 -15.68
N ILE A 192 11.61 4.00 -16.19
CA ILE A 192 12.38 5.28 -16.17
C ILE A 192 13.90 5.23 -16.49
N ASN A 193 14.48 4.05 -16.67
CA ASN A 193 15.89 3.76 -16.87
C ASN A 193 16.02 2.55 -17.83
N PRO A 194 16.30 2.77 -19.12
CA PRO A 194 16.22 1.72 -20.14
C PRO A 194 17.12 0.47 -19.90
N PRO A 195 18.40 0.60 -19.49
CA PRO A 195 19.27 -0.53 -19.15
C PRO A 195 18.68 -1.45 -18.08
N VAL A 196 18.12 -0.89 -17.02
CA VAL A 196 17.54 -1.63 -15.89
C VAL A 196 16.33 -2.45 -16.33
N THR A 197 15.54 -1.92 -17.26
CA THR A 197 14.32 -2.56 -17.78
C THR A 197 14.58 -3.64 -18.83
N SER A 198 15.78 -3.63 -19.41
CA SER A 198 16.15 -4.49 -20.54
C SER A 198 16.96 -5.72 -20.11
N VAL A 199 17.25 -5.90 -18.81
CA VAL A 199 18.00 -7.04 -18.29
C VAL A 199 17.11 -8.28 -18.24
N ARG A 200 16.72 -8.81 -19.41
CA ARG A 200 15.98 -10.06 -19.51
C ARG A 200 16.95 -11.24 -19.37
N VAL A 201 17.37 -11.53 -18.14
CA VAL A 201 18.11 -12.77 -17.86
C VAL A 201 17.12 -13.93 -17.96
N SER A 202 17.01 -14.54 -19.14
CA SER A 202 16.15 -15.70 -19.32
C SER A 202 16.71 -16.88 -18.51
N PRO A 203 15.96 -17.47 -17.55
CA PRO A 203 16.41 -18.66 -16.82
C PRO A 203 16.64 -19.87 -17.72
N THR A 204 16.14 -19.83 -18.97
CA THR A 204 16.24 -20.93 -19.93
C THR A 204 17.66 -21.23 -20.41
N HIS A 205 18.64 -20.35 -20.20
CA HIS A 205 20.03 -20.62 -20.54
C HIS A 205 20.86 -21.26 -19.42
N PHE A 206 20.44 -21.16 -18.15
CA PHE A 206 21.17 -21.74 -17.03
C PHE A 206 20.55 -23.03 -16.46
N CYS A 207 19.31 -23.35 -16.82
CA CYS A 207 18.62 -24.55 -16.34
C CYS A 207 18.18 -25.46 -17.50
N ARG A 208 19.14 -26.16 -18.12
CA ARG A 208 18.88 -27.41 -18.84
C ARG A 208 19.15 -28.60 -17.91
N SER A 209 18.33 -28.78 -16.87
CA SER A 209 18.20 -30.10 -16.25
C SER A 209 17.06 -30.84 -16.93
N ARG A 210 17.39 -31.92 -17.63
CA ARG A 210 16.45 -32.86 -18.25
C ARG A 210 15.51 -33.42 -17.18
N ALA A 211 14.30 -32.88 -17.06
CA ALA A 211 13.17 -33.59 -16.48
C ALA A 211 12.21 -33.90 -17.63
N ARG A 212 12.17 -35.17 -18.05
CA ARG A 212 11.13 -35.68 -18.96
C ARG A 212 9.78 -35.52 -18.27
N ALA A 213 8.85 -34.85 -18.92
CA ALA A 213 7.43 -34.97 -18.57
C ALA A 213 7.01 -36.45 -18.72
N PRO A 214 6.31 -37.05 -17.75
CA PRO A 214 5.67 -38.33 -17.98
C PRO A 214 4.51 -38.13 -18.95
N ALA A 215 4.40 -39.06 -19.89
CA ALA A 215 3.35 -39.11 -20.89
C ALA A 215 1.97 -39.21 -20.24
N THR A 216 1.03 -38.41 -20.74
CA THR A 216 -0.40 -38.54 -20.47
C THR A 216 -0.91 -39.83 -21.11
N GLY A 217 -1.16 -40.86 -20.29
CA GLY A 217 -1.97 -42.02 -20.67
C GLY A 217 -3.45 -41.78 -20.34
N PRO A 218 -4.41 -42.33 -21.10
CA PRO A 218 -5.83 -42.14 -20.85
C PRO A 218 -6.34 -43.20 -19.87
N THR A 219 -7.12 -42.81 -18.86
CA THR A 219 -7.95 -43.77 -18.09
C THR A 219 -9.00 -43.02 -17.24
N PRO A 220 -10.06 -43.69 -16.77
CA PRO A 220 -11.33 -43.87 -17.47
C PRO A 220 -12.49 -43.17 -16.74
N GLY A 221 -13.65 -43.11 -17.42
CA GLY A 221 -14.86 -42.47 -16.91
C GLY A 221 -15.32 -42.99 -15.55
N PHE A 222 -15.53 -42.06 -14.63
CA PHE A 222 -16.28 -42.27 -13.40
C PHE A 222 -17.65 -41.58 -13.54
N ARG A 223 -18.70 -42.39 -13.66
CA ARG A 223 -20.09 -41.93 -13.45
C ARG A 223 -20.32 -41.83 -11.95
N LEU A 224 -20.66 -40.64 -11.46
CA LEU A 224 -21.35 -40.47 -10.19
C LEU A 224 -22.76 -39.94 -10.46
N SER A 225 -23.74 -40.69 -9.95
CA SER A 225 -25.17 -40.43 -10.08
C SER A 225 -25.57 -39.13 -9.38
N ALA A 226 -26.30 -38.28 -10.10
CA ALA A 226 -26.99 -37.13 -9.54
C ALA A 226 -27.94 -37.58 -8.41
N ARG A 227 -27.68 -37.10 -7.19
CA ARG A 227 -28.75 -36.95 -6.19
C ARG A 227 -29.29 -35.54 -6.29
N SER A 228 -30.60 -35.48 -6.43
CA SER A 228 -31.49 -34.34 -6.60
C SER A 228 -31.19 -33.17 -5.66
N TRP A 229 -30.73 -32.06 -6.23
CA TRP A 229 -30.94 -30.74 -5.68
C TRP A 229 -32.24 -30.20 -6.28
N VAL A 230 -33.16 -29.81 -5.41
CA VAL A 230 -34.43 -29.17 -5.78
C VAL A 230 -34.08 -27.77 -6.30
N GLU A 231 -34.33 -27.52 -7.58
CA GLU A 231 -34.28 -26.18 -8.17
C GLU A 231 -35.38 -25.30 -7.54
N PRO A 232 -35.08 -24.04 -7.16
CA PRO A 232 -36.12 -23.08 -6.83
C PRO A 232 -36.87 -22.67 -8.10
N SER A 233 -38.19 -22.67 -8.03
CA SER A 233 -39.11 -22.30 -9.10
C SER A 233 -38.85 -20.88 -9.63
N PRO A 234 -38.98 -20.62 -10.95
CA PRO A 234 -38.82 -19.30 -11.54
C PRO A 234 -40.12 -18.50 -11.39
N ASP A 235 -40.50 -18.18 -10.16
CA ASP A 235 -41.60 -17.25 -9.92
C ASP A 235 -41.42 -16.53 -8.57
N SER A 236 -40.61 -15.48 -8.58
CA SER A 236 -40.71 -14.39 -7.61
C SER A 236 -40.29 -13.09 -8.27
N SER A 237 -41.30 -12.31 -8.64
CA SER A 237 -41.17 -10.91 -8.99
C SER A 237 -40.52 -10.13 -7.83
N PRO A 238 -39.72 -9.09 -8.11
CA PRO A 238 -39.12 -8.28 -7.06
C PRO A 238 -40.21 -7.59 -6.26
N THR A 239 -40.27 -7.86 -4.95
CA THR A 239 -41.09 -7.11 -4.02
C THR A 239 -40.59 -5.65 -4.01
N PRO A 240 -41.47 -4.64 -4.20
CA PRO A 240 -41.05 -3.26 -4.15
C PRO A 240 -40.65 -2.88 -2.72
N TYR A 241 -39.58 -2.10 -2.60
CA TYR A 241 -39.14 -1.45 -1.37
C TYR A 241 -40.36 -0.82 -0.65
N ARG A 242 -40.59 -1.23 0.60
CA ARG A 242 -41.53 -0.55 1.49
C ARG A 242 -41.02 0.87 1.74
N SER A 243 -41.71 1.85 1.17
CA SER A 243 -41.61 3.25 1.55
C SER A 243 -42.16 3.43 2.98
N TRP A 244 -41.43 4.18 3.79
CA TRP A 244 -41.91 4.65 5.09
C TRP A 244 -43.00 5.72 4.86
N PRO A 245 -44.18 5.63 5.49
CA PRO A 245 -45.20 6.67 5.34
C PRO A 245 -44.79 7.92 6.11
N LEU A 246 -44.47 8.99 5.37
CA LEU A 246 -44.50 10.35 5.91
C LEU A 246 -45.95 10.71 6.21
N SER A 247 -46.26 10.87 7.50
CA SER A 247 -47.54 11.42 7.96
C SER A 247 -47.61 12.92 7.63
N PRO A 248 -48.66 13.41 6.96
CA PRO A 248 -48.93 14.83 6.83
C PRO A 248 -49.77 15.27 8.04
N SER A 249 -49.18 16.00 8.98
CA SER A 249 -49.95 16.82 9.92
C SER A 249 -49.44 18.25 9.90
N SER A 250 -50.01 19.03 8.99
CA SER A 250 -50.02 20.48 9.03
C SER A 250 -50.98 20.92 10.14
N LYS A 251 -50.47 21.74 11.07
CA LYS A 251 -51.30 22.69 11.81
C LYS A 251 -50.87 24.11 11.42
N PRO A 252 -51.81 25.01 11.12
CA PRO A 252 -51.49 26.37 10.70
C PRO A 252 -50.89 27.18 11.86
N LEU A 253 -49.89 28.02 11.54
CA LEU A 253 -49.34 29.00 12.45
C LEU A 253 -50.43 30.00 12.88
N SER A 254 -50.73 30.06 14.18
CA SER A 254 -51.44 31.19 14.77
C SER A 254 -50.46 32.35 14.95
N THR A 255 -50.80 33.49 14.39
CA THR A 255 -50.22 34.80 14.68
C THR A 255 -50.25 35.08 16.18
N TYR A 256 -49.08 35.10 16.83
CA TYR A 256 -48.87 35.79 18.09
C TYR A 256 -47.95 36.99 17.84
N THR A 257 -48.54 38.16 18.03
CA THR A 257 -47.88 39.45 18.10
C THR A 257 -46.88 39.49 19.26
N ALA A 258 -45.79 40.22 19.02
CA ALA A 258 -44.60 40.28 19.84
C ALA A 258 -44.85 40.63 21.31
N SER A 259 -44.31 39.80 22.20
CA SER A 259 -43.82 40.23 23.51
C SER A 259 -42.32 39.95 23.56
N THR A 260 -41.53 41.01 23.58
CA THR A 260 -40.07 41.00 23.67
C THR A 260 -39.62 40.20 24.90
N PRO A 261 -38.85 39.11 24.77
CA PRO A 261 -38.22 38.49 25.93
C PRO A 261 -37.07 39.40 26.37
N LYS A 262 -37.04 39.75 27.66
CA LYS A 262 -35.91 40.44 28.29
C LYS A 262 -34.63 39.66 28.00
N GLN A 263 -33.72 40.36 27.32
CA GLN A 263 -32.37 39.93 26.99
C GLN A 263 -31.59 39.71 28.28
N ALA A 264 -31.52 38.45 28.71
CA ALA A 264 -30.44 37.97 29.56
C ALA A 264 -29.34 37.53 28.60
N ASP A 265 -28.43 38.46 28.36
CA ASP A 265 -27.20 38.25 27.58
C ASP A 265 -26.33 37.24 28.34
N LYS A 266 -26.57 35.95 28.07
CA LYS A 266 -25.56 34.93 28.31
C LYS A 266 -24.82 34.83 26.98
N ASP A 267 -23.62 35.41 26.93
CA ASP A 267 -22.62 35.11 25.92
C ASP A 267 -22.54 33.58 25.75
N VAL A 268 -23.26 33.04 24.76
CA VAL A 268 -23.06 31.69 24.31
C VAL A 268 -21.74 31.75 23.57
N LYS A 269 -20.65 31.49 24.30
CA LYS A 269 -19.31 31.36 23.74
C LYS A 269 -19.39 30.26 22.68
N MET A 270 -19.48 30.68 21.42
CA MET A 270 -19.54 29.77 20.28
C MET A 270 -18.32 28.85 20.38
N SER A 271 -18.53 27.54 20.45
CA SER A 271 -17.46 26.54 20.39
C SER A 271 -16.69 26.71 19.08
N GLN A 272 -15.40 27.04 19.15
CA GLN A 272 -14.59 27.48 17.99
C GLN A 272 -13.66 26.40 17.43
N TYR A 273 -13.55 25.24 18.09
CA TYR A 273 -12.52 24.26 17.79
C TYR A 273 -13.09 22.92 17.35
N VAL A 274 -12.37 22.21 16.49
CA VAL A 274 -12.66 20.83 16.11
C VAL A 274 -11.53 19.95 16.61
N ILE A 275 -11.84 18.77 17.14
CA ILE A 275 -10.81 17.79 17.50
C ILE A 275 -10.88 16.60 16.54
N ALA A 276 -9.75 16.20 15.96
CA ALA A 276 -9.65 14.98 15.17
C ALA A 276 -8.97 13.89 15.99
N ILE A 277 -9.63 12.75 16.15
CA ILE A 277 -9.05 11.53 16.70
C ILE A 277 -8.56 10.69 15.53
N ASP A 278 -7.26 10.45 15.47
CA ASP A 278 -6.63 9.66 14.42
C ASP A 278 -6.04 8.38 15.00
N GLN A 279 -6.69 7.25 14.71
CA GLN A 279 -6.21 5.94 15.07
C GLN A 279 -5.39 5.37 13.92
N GLY A 280 -4.09 5.62 13.97
CA GLY A 280 -3.11 5.04 13.06
C GLY A 280 -2.68 3.65 13.49
N THR A 281 -1.92 2.94 12.65
CA THR A 281 -1.47 1.57 12.91
C THR A 281 -0.43 1.44 14.01
N THR A 282 0.24 2.53 14.38
CA THR A 282 1.29 2.54 15.40
C THR A 282 0.98 3.45 16.58
N SER A 283 0.02 4.36 16.43
CA SER A 283 -0.30 5.37 17.44
C SER A 283 -1.73 5.86 17.37
N SER A 284 -2.24 6.27 18.52
CA SER A 284 -3.45 7.07 18.69
C SER A 284 -3.07 8.54 18.76
N ARG A 285 -3.80 9.41 18.08
CA ARG A 285 -3.58 10.87 18.12
C ARG A 285 -4.89 11.61 18.33
N ALA A 286 -4.80 12.75 18.99
CA ALA A 286 -5.85 13.76 19.02
C ALA A 286 -5.25 15.11 18.64
N ILE A 287 -5.84 15.77 17.65
CA ILE A 287 -5.37 17.04 17.11
C ILE A 287 -6.50 18.06 17.20
N VAL A 288 -6.25 19.20 17.84
CA VAL A 288 -7.21 20.31 17.91
C VAL A 288 -6.94 21.30 16.80
N PHE A 289 -7.98 21.69 16.08
CA PHE A 289 -7.94 22.68 15.02
C PHE A 289 -8.80 23.90 15.37
N ASP A 290 -8.32 25.09 14.99
CA ASP A 290 -9.13 26.31 15.01
C ASP A 290 -10.05 26.40 13.78
N HIS A 291 -10.89 27.44 13.74
CA HIS A 291 -11.82 27.69 12.63
C HIS A 291 -11.13 27.95 11.27
N SER A 292 -9.84 28.32 11.27
CA SER A 292 -9.04 28.50 10.06
C SER A 292 -8.38 27.19 9.59
N GLY A 293 -8.50 26.10 10.35
CA GLY A 293 -7.88 24.82 10.08
C GLY A 293 -6.43 24.70 10.57
N ASN A 294 -5.94 25.64 11.38
CA ASN A 294 -4.60 25.55 11.96
C ASN A 294 -4.59 24.58 13.14
N ILE A 295 -3.49 23.84 13.30
CA ILE A 295 -3.28 22.96 14.46
C ILE A 295 -2.97 23.82 15.68
N VAL A 296 -3.80 23.68 16.72
CA VAL A 296 -3.66 24.36 18.01
C VAL A 296 -2.86 23.49 19.00
N SER A 297 -3.15 22.20 19.05
CA SER A 297 -2.46 21.25 19.93
C SER A 297 -2.59 19.82 19.44
N THR A 298 -1.67 18.97 19.91
CA THR A 298 -1.63 17.54 19.60
C THR A 298 -1.31 16.71 20.84
N GLY A 299 -2.08 15.64 21.04
CA GLY A 299 -1.73 14.50 21.88
C GLY A 299 -1.44 13.29 21.00
N GLN A 300 -0.45 12.48 21.35
CA GLN A 300 -0.07 11.27 20.62
C GLN A 300 0.51 10.24 21.58
N MET A 301 0.15 8.98 21.37
CA MET A 301 0.66 7.85 22.14
C MET A 301 0.75 6.61 21.25
N GLU A 302 1.86 5.89 21.34
CA GLU A 302 2.05 4.62 20.64
C GLU A 302 1.36 3.47 21.40
N HIS A 303 0.96 2.43 20.68
CA HIS A 303 0.44 1.19 21.25
C HIS A 303 1.26 -0.01 20.79
N GLU A 304 1.24 -1.07 21.60
CA GLU A 304 1.97 -2.30 21.32
C GLU A 304 1.55 -2.92 19.98
N GLN A 305 2.54 -3.40 19.22
CA GLN A 305 2.32 -4.16 18.00
C GLN A 305 2.43 -5.66 18.31
N ILE A 306 1.31 -6.37 18.27
CA ILE A 306 1.27 -7.78 18.66
C ILE A 306 1.38 -8.64 17.38
N PHE A 307 2.44 -9.46 17.32
CA PHE A 307 2.72 -10.34 16.18
C PHE A 307 2.80 -11.81 16.61
N PRO A 308 1.66 -12.49 16.84
CA PRO A 308 1.66 -13.87 17.35
C PRO A 308 2.37 -14.86 16.42
N GLN A 309 2.30 -14.62 15.11
CA GLN A 309 2.99 -15.41 14.08
C GLN A 309 3.14 -14.61 12.78
N ALA A 310 3.86 -15.17 11.82
CA ALA A 310 4.08 -14.53 10.52
C ALA A 310 2.74 -14.22 9.80
N GLY A 311 2.59 -12.99 9.35
CA GLY A 311 1.36 -12.51 8.69
C GLY A 311 0.21 -12.17 9.65
N TRP A 312 0.38 -12.37 10.96
CA TRP A 312 -0.63 -12.07 11.97
C TRP A 312 -0.30 -10.76 12.67
N VAL A 313 -1.24 -9.83 12.68
CA VAL A 313 -1.08 -8.51 13.26
C VAL A 313 -2.30 -8.19 14.11
N GLU A 314 -2.04 -7.98 15.39
CA GLU A 314 -3.07 -7.72 16.40
C GLU A 314 -2.75 -6.46 17.20
N HIS A 315 -3.80 -5.81 17.71
CA HIS A 315 -3.70 -4.75 18.72
C HIS A 315 -4.66 -5.03 19.86
N ASN A 316 -4.30 -4.61 21.07
CA ASN A 316 -5.19 -4.68 22.23
C ASN A 316 -6.24 -3.56 22.15
N PRO A 317 -7.55 -3.87 22.02
CA PRO A 317 -8.58 -2.85 21.88
C PRO A 317 -8.74 -1.97 23.14
N VAL A 318 -8.41 -2.53 24.32
CA VAL A 318 -8.46 -1.79 25.59
C VAL A 318 -7.33 -0.76 25.64
N GLU A 319 -6.11 -1.13 25.20
CA GLU A 319 -4.98 -0.21 25.09
C GLU A 319 -5.28 0.93 24.10
N ILE A 320 -5.88 0.62 22.94
CA ILE A 320 -6.32 1.64 21.98
C ILE A 320 -7.30 2.61 22.64
N TRP A 321 -8.29 2.09 23.37
CA TRP A 321 -9.29 2.91 24.05
C TRP A 321 -8.67 3.83 25.11
N ASP A 322 -7.79 3.30 25.96
CA ASP A 322 -7.11 4.08 26.99
C ASP A 322 -6.18 5.12 26.37
N ASN A 323 -5.44 4.77 25.32
CA ASN A 323 -4.60 5.71 24.58
C ASN A 323 -5.42 6.85 23.98
N VAL A 324 -6.59 6.57 23.38
CA VAL A 324 -7.50 7.62 22.86
C VAL A 324 -7.87 8.62 23.97
N ARG A 325 -8.24 8.11 25.14
CA ARG A 325 -8.61 8.96 26.28
C ARG A 325 -7.45 9.83 26.73
N GLU A 326 -6.26 9.25 26.82
CA GLU A 326 -5.02 9.93 27.21
C GLU A 326 -4.66 11.05 26.22
N VAL A 327 -4.69 10.76 24.91
CA VAL A 327 -4.29 11.74 23.88
C VAL A 327 -5.31 12.86 23.73
N VAL A 328 -6.61 12.58 23.88
CA VAL A 328 -7.65 13.61 23.92
C VAL A 328 -7.43 14.53 25.12
N GLY A 329 -7.21 13.96 26.31
CA GLY A 329 -6.89 14.74 27.52
C GLY A 329 -5.64 15.60 27.34
N SER A 330 -4.58 15.03 26.77
CA SER A 330 -3.32 15.72 26.48
C SER A 330 -3.51 16.89 25.53
N ALA A 331 -4.26 16.70 24.43
CA ALA A 331 -4.51 17.73 23.43
C ALA A 331 -5.32 18.90 24.01
N LEU A 332 -6.40 18.61 24.73
CA LEU A 332 -7.24 19.64 25.36
C LEU A 332 -6.47 20.41 26.44
N SER A 333 -5.71 19.71 27.28
CA SER A 333 -4.89 20.32 28.34
C SER A 333 -3.83 21.27 27.77
N LYS A 334 -3.09 20.85 26.72
CA LYS A 334 -2.09 21.68 26.05
C LYS A 334 -2.66 22.95 25.42
N ALA A 335 -3.90 22.91 24.94
CA ALA A 335 -4.59 24.07 24.38
C ALA A 335 -5.32 24.91 25.46
N ASN A 336 -5.29 24.48 26.73
CA ASN A 336 -6.11 25.05 27.80
C ASN A 336 -7.60 25.13 27.44
N LEU A 337 -8.12 24.07 26.81
CA LEU A 337 -9.50 23.94 26.35
C LEU A 337 -10.27 22.92 27.18
N THR A 338 -11.59 23.07 27.19
CA THR A 338 -12.52 22.09 27.76
C THR A 338 -13.36 21.46 26.66
N ARG A 339 -14.10 20.39 26.99
CA ARG A 339 -15.09 19.80 26.07
C ARG A 339 -16.14 20.80 25.57
N HIS A 340 -16.37 21.90 26.30
CA HIS A 340 -17.36 22.92 25.93
C HIS A 340 -16.85 23.86 24.83
N ASP A 341 -15.55 23.87 24.55
CA ASP A 341 -14.94 24.67 23.48
C ASP A 341 -14.89 23.91 22.14
N ILE A 342 -15.21 22.61 22.13
CA ILE A 342 -15.18 21.72 20.95
C ILE A 342 -16.54 21.67 20.26
N ALA A 343 -16.58 22.09 19.00
CA ALA A 343 -17.77 22.11 18.15
C ALA A 343 -18.05 20.76 17.48
N ALA A 344 -17.00 20.02 17.11
CA ALA A 344 -17.12 18.73 16.43
C ALA A 344 -15.94 17.80 16.74
N VAL A 345 -16.18 16.50 16.56
CA VAL A 345 -15.17 15.46 16.64
C VAL A 345 -15.07 14.78 15.27
N GLY A 346 -13.90 14.84 14.65
CA GLY A 346 -13.55 14.01 13.50
C GLY A 346 -12.90 12.72 13.97
N ILE A 347 -13.23 11.58 13.35
CA ILE A 347 -12.63 10.29 13.69
C ILE A 347 -12.06 9.67 12.41
N THR A 348 -10.79 9.29 12.46
CA THR A 348 -10.10 8.46 11.46
C THR A 348 -9.62 7.18 12.12
N ASN A 349 -9.62 6.09 11.34
CA ASN A 349 -9.37 4.75 11.83
C ASN A 349 -8.30 4.01 11.02
N GLN A 350 -7.92 2.84 11.54
CA GLN A 350 -6.97 1.93 10.91
C GLN A 350 -7.59 1.10 9.77
N ARG A 351 -8.27 1.73 8.81
CA ARG A 351 -8.89 1.02 7.69
C ARG A 351 -9.83 -0.11 8.17
N GLU A 352 -9.67 -1.32 7.63
CA GLU A 352 -10.51 -2.50 7.85
C GLU A 352 -10.08 -3.36 9.06
N THR A 353 -9.48 -2.74 10.08
CA THR A 353 -9.23 -3.40 11.37
C THR A 353 -10.57 -3.76 12.04
N ALA A 354 -10.67 -5.00 12.54
CA ALA A 354 -11.91 -5.55 13.08
C ALA A 354 -11.81 -5.84 14.58
N VAL A 355 -12.83 -5.44 15.33
CA VAL A 355 -12.99 -5.74 16.77
C VAL A 355 -14.35 -6.41 16.96
N VAL A 356 -14.37 -7.45 17.79
CA VAL A 356 -15.61 -8.10 18.23
C VAL A 356 -15.69 -7.98 19.75
N TRP A 357 -16.87 -7.65 20.26
CA TRP A 357 -17.11 -7.45 21.68
C TRP A 357 -18.42 -8.08 22.13
N ASP A 358 -18.53 -8.37 23.42
CA ASP A 358 -19.80 -8.76 24.03
C ASP A 358 -20.71 -7.52 24.14
N LYS A 359 -21.87 -7.55 23.49
CA LYS A 359 -22.77 -6.40 23.46
C LYS A 359 -23.34 -5.99 24.83
N ASN A 360 -23.34 -6.88 25.81
CA ASN A 360 -23.90 -6.65 27.14
C ASN A 360 -22.86 -6.07 28.09
N THR A 361 -21.60 -6.48 27.97
CA THR A 361 -20.50 -5.97 28.82
C THR A 361 -19.73 -4.84 28.15
N GLY A 362 -19.72 -4.77 26.82
CA GLY A 362 -18.87 -3.87 26.05
C GLY A 362 -17.42 -4.34 25.95
N GLU A 363 -17.07 -5.49 26.52
CA GLU A 363 -15.70 -5.99 26.57
C GLU A 363 -15.30 -6.67 25.26
N PRO A 364 -14.10 -6.40 24.72
CA PRO A 364 -13.57 -7.13 23.58
C PRO A 364 -13.43 -8.61 23.90
N ILE A 365 -13.91 -9.48 23.02
CA ILE A 365 -13.78 -10.94 23.19
C ILE A 365 -12.45 -11.47 22.65
N TYR A 366 -11.72 -10.65 21.90
CA TYR A 366 -10.42 -10.95 21.32
C TYR A 366 -9.68 -9.65 20.98
N ASN A 367 -8.38 -9.76 20.69
CA ASN A 367 -7.61 -8.65 20.13
C ASN A 367 -8.21 -8.15 18.80
N ALA A 368 -7.96 -6.88 18.48
CA ALA A 368 -8.28 -6.34 17.16
C ALA A 368 -7.42 -7.03 16.10
N ILE A 369 -8.03 -7.53 15.02
CA ILE A 369 -7.26 -8.04 13.87
C ILE A 369 -7.04 -6.90 12.89
N VAL A 370 -5.78 -6.53 12.69
CA VAL A 370 -5.38 -5.32 11.97
C VAL A 370 -5.55 -5.50 10.46
N TRP A 371 -5.85 -4.42 9.73
CA TRP A 371 -6.13 -4.46 8.28
C TRP A 371 -5.07 -5.20 7.43
N GLN A 372 -3.79 -5.16 7.82
CA GLN A 372 -2.68 -5.80 7.10
C GLN A 372 -2.52 -7.31 7.40
N ASP A 373 -3.32 -7.85 8.30
CA ASP A 373 -3.32 -9.26 8.68
C ASP A 373 -3.75 -10.16 7.49
N THR A 374 -3.03 -11.26 7.29
CA THR A 374 -3.26 -12.21 6.18
C THR A 374 -3.79 -13.56 6.63
N ARG A 375 -4.11 -13.75 7.92
CA ARG A 375 -4.54 -15.03 8.50
C ARG A 375 -5.80 -15.61 7.86
N THR A 376 -6.62 -14.75 7.27
CA THR A 376 -7.92 -15.14 6.71
C THR A 376 -7.84 -15.59 5.26
N GLN A 377 -6.65 -15.88 4.73
CA GLN A 377 -6.50 -16.29 3.33
C GLN A 377 -7.30 -17.57 3.02
N SER A 378 -7.33 -18.55 3.92
CA SER A 378 -8.13 -19.76 3.73
C SER A 378 -9.63 -19.48 3.61
N ILE A 379 -10.15 -18.48 4.35
CA ILE A 379 -11.54 -18.03 4.24
C ILE A 379 -11.78 -17.32 2.89
N VAL A 380 -10.81 -16.54 2.43
CA VAL A 380 -10.86 -15.89 1.11
C VAL A 380 -10.90 -16.96 0.01
N ASP A 381 -10.06 -17.99 0.10
CA ASP A 381 -10.00 -19.09 -0.86
C ASP A 381 -11.30 -19.88 -0.88
N GLU A 382 -11.92 -20.13 0.29
CA GLU A 382 -13.25 -20.74 0.42
C GLU A 382 -14.32 -19.91 -0.30
N LEU A 383 -14.34 -18.59 -0.06
CA LEU A 383 -15.31 -17.68 -0.69
C LEU A 383 -15.10 -17.57 -2.22
N ALA A 384 -13.87 -17.77 -2.69
CA ALA A 384 -13.49 -17.69 -4.10
C ALA A 384 -13.81 -18.98 -4.90
N GLN A 385 -14.21 -20.09 -4.26
CA GLN A 385 -14.47 -21.35 -4.95
C GLN A 385 -15.53 -21.24 -6.08
N ASP A 386 -16.51 -20.34 -5.89
CA ASP A 386 -17.60 -20.11 -6.84
C ASP A 386 -17.53 -18.68 -7.39
N GLY A 387 -16.73 -18.46 -8.44
CA GLY A 387 -16.59 -17.14 -9.10
C GLY A 387 -15.24 -16.44 -8.92
N GLY A 388 -14.28 -17.09 -8.25
CA GLY A 388 -12.90 -16.63 -8.12
C GLY A 388 -12.75 -15.39 -7.23
N PRO A 389 -11.55 -14.77 -7.21
CA PRO A 389 -11.27 -13.58 -6.40
C PRO A 389 -12.18 -12.38 -6.70
N GLU A 390 -12.74 -12.30 -7.91
CA GLU A 390 -13.56 -11.17 -8.35
C GLU A 390 -15.08 -11.38 -8.10
N ARG A 391 -15.46 -12.49 -7.45
CA ARG A 391 -16.86 -12.94 -7.28
C ARG A 391 -17.84 -11.82 -6.89
N PHE A 392 -17.44 -10.95 -5.97
CA PHE A 392 -18.31 -9.89 -5.44
C PHE A 392 -18.08 -8.52 -6.07
N LYS A 393 -17.08 -8.36 -6.94
CA LYS A 393 -16.68 -7.05 -7.45
C LYS A 393 -17.78 -6.33 -8.22
N GLN A 394 -18.61 -7.04 -8.98
CA GLN A 394 -19.74 -6.42 -9.68
C GLN A 394 -20.81 -5.87 -8.72
N LYS A 395 -20.92 -6.41 -7.49
CA LYS A 395 -21.91 -6.00 -6.50
C LYS A 395 -21.38 -4.91 -5.55
N VAL A 396 -20.14 -5.07 -5.07
CA VAL A 396 -19.57 -4.21 -4.02
C VAL A 396 -18.38 -3.37 -4.49
N GLY A 397 -17.99 -3.47 -5.76
CA GLY A 397 -16.85 -2.73 -6.32
C GLY A 397 -15.47 -3.26 -5.91
N LEU A 398 -15.41 -4.27 -5.03
CA LEU A 398 -14.18 -4.77 -4.41
C LEU A 398 -14.01 -6.28 -4.62
N PRO A 399 -12.77 -6.76 -4.84
CA PRO A 399 -12.49 -8.19 -4.91
C PRO A 399 -12.44 -8.81 -3.51
N LEU A 400 -12.40 -10.13 -3.45
CA LEU A 400 -12.08 -10.87 -2.23
C LEU A 400 -10.60 -10.66 -1.88
N ALA A 401 -10.34 -10.27 -0.63
CA ALA A 401 -9.00 -10.10 -0.08
C ALA A 401 -9.02 -10.26 1.43
N THR A 402 -7.88 -10.62 2.04
CA THR A 402 -7.72 -10.68 3.50
C THR A 402 -7.82 -9.31 4.16
N TYR A 403 -7.72 -8.24 3.36
CA TYR A 403 -7.82 -6.85 3.78
C TYR A 403 -9.14 -6.53 4.50
N PHE A 404 -10.27 -7.06 4.05
CA PHE A 404 -11.59 -6.63 4.52
C PHE A 404 -11.98 -7.24 5.88
N SER A 405 -12.73 -6.49 6.68
CA SER A 405 -13.13 -6.85 8.04
C SER A 405 -14.00 -8.12 8.12
N GLY A 406 -14.81 -8.42 7.11
CA GLY A 406 -15.74 -9.55 7.14
C GLY A 406 -15.07 -10.92 7.37
N THR A 407 -13.94 -11.17 6.71
CA THR A 407 -13.20 -12.43 6.89
C THR A 407 -12.52 -12.52 8.25
N LYS A 408 -12.11 -11.37 8.81
CA LYS A 408 -11.53 -11.26 10.16
C LYS A 408 -12.57 -11.55 11.24
N ILE A 409 -13.77 -10.98 11.09
CA ILE A 409 -14.90 -11.25 12.00
C ILE A 409 -15.26 -12.74 11.97
N LYS A 410 -15.39 -13.34 10.77
CA LYS A 410 -15.63 -14.78 10.65
C LYS A 410 -14.54 -15.59 11.36
N TRP A 411 -13.28 -15.22 11.16
CA TRP A 411 -12.17 -15.90 11.81
C TRP A 411 -12.28 -15.84 13.35
N ILE A 412 -12.56 -14.67 13.94
CA ILE A 412 -12.75 -14.52 15.38
C ILE A 412 -13.88 -15.42 15.88
N LEU A 413 -15.04 -15.38 15.21
CA LEU A 413 -16.20 -16.18 15.60
C LEU A 413 -15.94 -17.70 15.51
N ASP A 414 -15.08 -18.12 14.59
CA ASP A 414 -14.78 -19.54 14.36
C ASP A 414 -13.68 -20.09 15.26
N ASN A 415 -12.76 -19.23 15.73
CA ASN A 415 -11.54 -19.66 16.42
C ASN A 415 -11.46 -19.23 17.89
N VAL A 416 -12.19 -18.21 18.30
CA VAL A 416 -12.16 -17.72 19.68
C VAL A 416 -13.24 -18.42 20.50
N GLU A 417 -12.82 -19.08 21.58
CA GLU A 417 -13.73 -19.80 22.45
C GLU A 417 -14.79 -18.86 23.04
N GLY A 418 -16.06 -19.25 22.96
CA GLY A 418 -17.18 -18.42 23.43
C GLY A 418 -17.62 -17.31 22.47
N ALA A 419 -16.94 -17.12 21.33
CA ALA A 419 -17.28 -16.06 20.37
C ALA A 419 -18.57 -16.34 19.58
N ARG A 420 -18.91 -17.61 19.32
CA ARG A 420 -20.21 -17.98 18.73
C ARG A 420 -21.30 -18.01 19.81
N PRO A 421 -22.49 -17.44 19.55
CA PRO A 421 -23.61 -17.57 20.47
C PRO A 421 -23.98 -19.05 20.60
N ARG A 422 -23.95 -19.60 21.83
CA ARG A 422 -24.44 -20.95 22.10
C ARG A 422 -25.95 -20.98 21.82
N PRO A 423 -26.47 -21.89 20.99
CA PRO A 423 -27.91 -22.11 20.93
C PRO A 423 -28.37 -22.65 22.29
N LYS A 424 -29.10 -21.84 23.07
CA LYS A 424 -29.79 -22.35 24.27
C LYS A 424 -31.04 -23.12 23.84
N PRO A 425 -31.32 -24.31 24.41
CA PRO A 425 -32.61 -24.94 24.23
C PRO A 425 -33.70 -24.05 24.86
N GLY A 426 -34.65 -23.56 24.06
CA GLY A 426 -35.94 -23.07 24.55
C GLY A 426 -36.06 -21.64 25.09
N THR A 427 -35.08 -20.74 24.93
CA THR A 427 -35.26 -19.32 25.34
C THR A 427 -34.78 -18.32 24.30
N SER A 428 -35.70 -17.42 23.90
CA SER A 428 -35.42 -16.23 23.10
C SER A 428 -34.73 -15.19 24.00
N SER A 429 -33.39 -15.21 24.01
CA SER A 429 -32.45 -14.10 24.25
C SER A 429 -31.20 -14.58 24.97
N SER A 430 -30.09 -14.63 24.24
CA SER A 430 -28.73 -14.64 24.78
C SER A 430 -27.82 -13.84 23.86
N GLY A 431 -26.85 -13.15 24.45
CA GLY A 431 -26.02 -12.12 23.84
C GLY A 431 -25.57 -12.43 22.40
N THR A 432 -26.02 -11.61 21.45
CA THR A 432 -25.47 -11.56 20.10
C THR A 432 -24.12 -10.86 20.20
N PRO A 433 -22.98 -11.49 19.85
CA PRO A 433 -21.74 -10.76 19.67
C PRO A 433 -22.00 -9.68 18.63
N THR A 434 -21.66 -8.43 18.95
CA THR A 434 -21.68 -7.34 17.99
C THR A 434 -20.28 -7.23 17.42
N ALA A 435 -20.21 -7.24 16.10
CA ALA A 435 -18.97 -7.04 15.37
C ALA A 435 -19.03 -5.68 14.69
N GLY A 436 -17.95 -4.92 14.81
CA GLY A 436 -17.75 -3.69 14.09
C GLY A 436 -16.40 -3.76 13.37
N SER A 437 -16.34 -3.23 12.16
CA SER A 437 -15.08 -2.63 11.74
C SER A 437 -14.85 -1.40 12.61
N CYS A 438 -13.62 -0.94 12.79
CA CYS A 438 -13.39 0.38 13.40
C CYS A 438 -13.98 1.56 12.60
N GLY A 439 -14.90 1.33 11.66
CA GLY A 439 -15.66 2.34 10.94
C GLY A 439 -17.08 1.88 10.66
N THR A 440 -17.99 2.15 11.59
CA THR A 440 -19.31 2.77 11.33
C THR A 440 -19.98 3.14 12.63
#